data_AF-A0A7Y5L7L6-F1
#
_entry.id   AF-A0A7Y5L7L6-F1
#
_cell.length_a   1.000
_cell.length_b   1.000
_cell.length_c   1.000
_cell.angle_alpha   90.00
_cell.angle_beta   90.00
_cell.angle_gamma   90.00
#
_symmetry.space_group_name_H-M   'P 1'
#
loop_
_entity.id
_entity.type
_entity.pdbx_description
1 polymer ?
#
loop_
_entity_poly.entity_id
_entity_poly.type
_entity_poly.pdbx_seq_one_letter_code
_entity_poly.pdbx_strand_id
1 'polypeptide(L)' 'MISEKPTNPGSRTDLLMKARKPNTNLPAHFEEALAGQLKQKQQELWQKQNTNAINAYNRFVQAHGVFSDGLRNF' A
#
# COMPACT_ATOMS: atom_id res chain seq x y z
N MET A 1 -12.64 -49.97 -26.92
CA MET A 1 -11.94 -49.13 -27.91
C MET A 1 -12.07 -47.70 -27.47
N ILE A 2 -10.93 -47.03 -27.28
CA ILE A 2 -10.82 -45.63 -26.85
C ILE A 2 -10.86 -44.77 -28.11
N SER A 3 -11.55 -43.63 -28.10
CA SER A 3 -11.19 -42.52 -28.96
C SER A 3 -11.54 -41.20 -28.27
N GLU A 4 -10.75 -40.92 -27.24
CA GLU A 4 -10.57 -39.58 -26.68
C GLU A 4 -10.10 -38.67 -27.82
N LYS A 5 -10.99 -37.80 -28.30
CA LYS A 5 -10.62 -36.73 -29.23
C LYS A 5 -9.61 -35.82 -28.53
N PRO A 6 -8.47 -35.50 -29.16
CA PRO A 6 -7.44 -34.71 -28.52
C PRO A 6 -7.99 -33.32 -28.24
N THR A 7 -8.09 -32.97 -26.96
CA THR A 7 -8.26 -31.59 -26.50
C THR A 7 -7.04 -30.82 -26.98
N ASN A 8 -7.18 -30.19 -28.15
CA ASN A 8 -6.12 -29.44 -28.79
C ASN A 8 -5.63 -28.32 -27.84
N PRO A 9 -4.39 -28.39 -27.33
CA PRO A 9 -3.83 -27.35 -26.46
C PRO A 9 -3.64 -26.01 -27.19
N GLY A 10 -3.72 -25.98 -28.52
CA GLY A 10 -3.65 -24.77 -29.33
C GLY A 10 -4.72 -23.74 -28.95
N SER A 11 -5.99 -24.15 -28.88
CA SER A 11 -7.10 -23.22 -28.58
C SER A 11 -7.02 -22.58 -27.18
N ARG A 12 -6.48 -23.32 -26.21
CA ARG A 12 -6.25 -22.83 -24.84
C ARG A 12 -5.06 -21.88 -24.79
N THR A 13 -4.05 -22.14 -25.62
CA THR A 13 -2.89 -21.26 -25.79
C THR A 13 -3.29 -19.96 -26.50
N ASP A 14 -4.20 -20.02 -27.48
CA ASP A 14 -4.74 -18.83 -28.16
C ASP A 14 -5.54 -17.93 -27.21
N LEU A 15 -6.31 -18.53 -26.30
CA LEU A 15 -7.01 -17.82 -25.22
C LEU A 15 -6.02 -17.22 -24.21
N LEU A 16 -4.97 -17.95 -23.85
CA LEU A 16 -3.90 -17.46 -22.96
C LEU A 16 -3.07 -16.36 -23.62
N MET A 17 -2.82 -16.43 -24.93
CA MET A 17 -2.15 -15.38 -25.70
C MET A 17 -3.04 -14.12 -25.84
N LYS A 18 -4.36 -14.29 -26.01
CA LYS A 18 -5.32 -13.18 -25.96
C LYS A 18 -5.44 -12.55 -24.57
N ALA A 19 -5.34 -13.34 -23.50
CA ALA A 19 -5.31 -12.85 -22.12
C ALA A 19 -3.96 -12.26 -21.70
N ARG A 20 -2.89 -12.59 -22.43
CA ARG A 20 -1.54 -11.98 -22.32
C ARG A 20 -1.41 -10.71 -23.16
N LYS A 21 -2.49 -10.19 -23.75
CA LYS A 21 -2.55 -8.78 -24.07
C LYS A 21 -2.59 -8.04 -22.74
N PRO A 22 -1.59 -7.19 -22.42
CA PRO A 22 -1.62 -6.46 -21.19
C PRO A 22 -2.85 -5.55 -21.29
N ASN A 23 -3.88 -5.88 -20.52
CA ASN A 23 -4.91 -4.94 -20.16
C ASN A 23 -4.30 -3.95 -19.14
N THR A 24 -3.14 -3.38 -19.49
CA THR A 24 -2.54 -2.20 -18.87
C THR A 24 -3.33 -1.00 -19.38
N ASN A 25 -4.57 -0.97 -18.94
CA ASN A 25 -5.36 0.21 -18.69
C ASN A 25 -6.24 -0.22 -17.51
N LEU A 26 -5.61 -0.61 -16.38
CA LEU A 26 -6.30 -0.36 -15.12
C LEU A 26 -6.54 1.15 -15.15
N PRO A 27 -7.79 1.59 -15.13
CA PRO A 27 -8.07 3.00 -15.32
C PRO A 27 -7.32 3.79 -14.24
N ALA A 28 -6.73 4.93 -14.58
CA ALA A 28 -5.94 5.75 -13.64
C ALA A 28 -6.64 5.97 -12.29
N HIS A 29 -7.99 6.02 -12.29
CA HIS A 29 -8.81 6.12 -11.08
C HIS A 29 -8.72 4.90 -10.14
N PHE A 30 -8.50 3.70 -10.66
CA PHE A 30 -8.32 2.49 -9.84
C PHE A 30 -6.93 2.47 -9.19
N GLU A 31 -5.90 2.87 -9.93
CA GLU A 31 -4.54 2.99 -9.39
C GLU A 31 -4.47 4.08 -8.31
N GLU A 32 -5.13 5.23 -8.52
CA GLU A 32 -5.25 6.30 -7.52
C GLU A 32 -6.01 5.85 -6.26
N ALA A 33 -7.13 5.14 -6.43
CA ALA A 33 -7.89 4.62 -5.29
C ALA A 33 -7.05 3.62 -4.48
N LEU A 34 -6.32 2.72 -5.15
CA LEU A 34 -5.46 1.75 -4.49
C LEU A 34 -4.29 2.44 -3.77
N ALA A 35 -3.64 3.43 -4.40
CA ALA A 35 -2.58 4.22 -3.80
C ALA A 35 -3.09 5.00 -2.57
N GLY A 36 -4.31 5.54 -2.64
CA GLY A 36 -4.97 6.21 -1.51
C GLY A 36 -5.20 5.27 -0.33
N GLN A 37 -5.75 4.08 -0.58
CA GLN A 37 -5.95 3.08 0.48
C GLN A 37 -4.63 2.60 1.09
N LEU A 38 -3.60 2.40 0.26
CA LEU A 38 -2.28 1.99 0.72
C LEU A 38 -1.63 3.07 1.60
N LYS A 39 -1.73 4.33 1.19
CA LYS A 39 -1.25 5.47 1.98
C LYS A 39 -1.95 5.57 3.33
N GLN A 40 -3.27 5.39 3.36
CA GLN A 40 -4.03 5.38 4.62
C GLN A 40 -3.57 4.26 5.55
N LYS A 41 -3.36 3.04 5.02
CA LYS A 41 -2.86 1.91 5.82
C LYS A 41 -1.45 2.13 6.35
N GLN A 42 -0.57 2.72 5.54
CA GLN A 42 0.78 3.09 5.97
C GLN A 42 0.75 4.17 7.05
N GLN A 43 -0.14 5.16 6.93
CA GLN A 43 -0.32 6.19 7.95
C GLN A 43 -0.83 5.62 9.28
N GLU A 44 -1.82 4.71 9.23
CA GLU A 44 -2.33 4.00 10.43
C GLU A 44 -1.20 3.20 11.12
N LEU A 45 -0.38 2.49 10.33
CA LEU A 45 0.77 1.74 10.86
C LEU A 45 1.84 2.66 11.45
N TRP A 46 2.19 3.73 10.75
CA TRP A 46 3.16 4.71 11.22
C TRP A 46 2.70 5.37 12.52
N GLN A 47 1.42 5.73 12.63
CA GLN A 47 0.85 6.28 13.85
C GLN A 47 0.96 5.27 15.00
N LYS A 48 0.54 4.02 14.79
CA LYS A 48 0.66 2.98 15.84
C LYS A 48 2.10 2.77 16.30
N GLN A 49 3.05 2.71 15.37
CA GLN A 49 4.47 2.52 15.69
C GLN A 49 5.06 3.72 16.42
N ASN A 50 4.74 4.94 15.98
CA ASN A 50 5.31 6.16 16.56
C ASN A 50 4.57 6.67 17.79
N THR A 51 3.36 6.18 18.09
CA THR A 51 2.59 6.62 19.26
C THR A 51 3.40 6.49 20.55
N ASN A 52 4.09 5.36 20.76
CA ASN A 52 4.89 5.17 21.96
C ASN A 52 6.12 6.10 22.00
N ALA A 53 6.82 6.28 20.88
CA ALA A 53 7.97 7.18 20.80
C ALA A 53 7.58 8.64 21.04
N ILE A 54 6.50 9.09 20.40
CA ILE A 54 5.93 10.43 20.58
C ILE A 54 5.48 10.62 22.03
N ASN A 55 4.78 9.65 22.61
CA ASN A 55 4.34 9.74 24.01
C ASN A 55 5.52 9.79 24.99
N ALA A 56 6.57 9.01 24.75
CA ALA A 56 7.78 9.03 25.59
C ALA A 56 8.47 10.40 25.49
N TYR A 57 8.62 10.94 24.28
CA TYR A 57 9.17 12.28 24.06
C TYR A 57 8.32 13.37 24.72
N ASN A 58 6.99 13.32 24.56
CA ASN A 58 6.08 14.28 25.18
C ASN A 58 6.18 14.27 26.71
N ARG A 59 6.32 13.09 27.33
CA ARG A 59 6.55 12.97 28.78
C ARG A 59 7.90 13.56 29.20
N PHE A 60 8.95 13.31 28.42
CA PHE A 60 10.26 13.89 28.67
C PHE A 60 10.22 15.42 28.60
N VAL A 61 9.58 15.98 27.57
CA VAL A 61 9.39 17.42 27.42
C VAL A 61 8.53 18.01 28.55
N GLN A 62 7.46 17.35 28.98
CA GLN A 62 6.68 17.83 30.12
C GLN A 62 7.48 17.84 31.43
N ALA A 63 8.36 16.86 31.64
CA ALA A 63 9.15 16.74 32.85
C ALA A 63 10.37 17.68 32.88
N HIS A 64 11.00 17.92 31.74
CA HIS A 64 12.29 18.61 31.65
C HIS A 64 12.24 19.94 30.89
N GLY A 65 11.10 20.28 30.29
CA GLY A 65 10.97 21.38 29.35
C GLY A 65 11.64 21.08 28.00
N VAL A 66 11.50 22.00 27.05
CA VAL A 66 12.36 22.03 25.86
C VAL A 66 13.39 23.15 25.97
N PHE A 67 14.55 22.93 25.37
CA PHE A 67 15.63 23.93 25.31
C PHE A 67 15.15 25.31 24.83
N SER A 68 14.14 25.35 23.95
CA SER A 68 13.57 26.58 23.41
C SER A 68 12.48 27.25 24.26
N ASP A 69 12.09 26.69 25.41
CA ASP A 69 11.01 27.26 26.24
C ASP A 69 11.32 28.68 26.71
N GLY A 70 12.60 29.02 26.91
CA GLY A 70 13.04 30.37 27.25
C GLY A 70 13.36 31.29 26.07
N LEU A 71 13.28 30.78 24.82
CA LEU A 71 13.67 31.51 23.60
C LEU A 71 12.46 32.01 22.79
N ARG A 72 11.25 31.56 23.11
CA ARG A 72 10.01 32.09 22.53
C ARG A 72 9.55 33.32 23.31
N ASN A 73 10.05 34.49 22.90
CA ASN A 73 9.34 35.76 23.13
C ASN A 73 8.37 35.99 21.96
N PHE A 74 7.10 36.25 22.25
CA PHE A 74 6.10 36.69 21.27
C PHE A 74 6.06 38.22 21.21
#